data_AF-A0A519F1E1-F1
#
_entry.id   AF-A0A519F1E1-F1
#
_cell.length_a   1.000
_cell.length_b   1.000
_cell.length_c   1.000
_cell.angle_alpha   90.00
_cell.angle_beta   90.00
_cell.angle_gamma   90.00
#
_symmetry.space_group_name_H-M   'P 1'
#
loop_
_entity.id
_entity.type
_entity.pdbx_description
1 polymer ?
#
loop_
_entity_poly.entity_id
_entity_poly.type
_entity_poly.pdbx_seq_one_letter_code
_entity_poly.pdbx_strand_id
1 'polypeptide(L)'
;EWTSVHVLNVVDGCLPADVAQGAQELEEERRLLYVAMTRAKDHLHLLVPQRFYVTQQSARGDRHLYAGRSRFVTEADAARFEQVTWPLPPPRAPHVPAPAAAIDLLARMRAAWR
;
A
#
# COMPACT_ATOMS: atom_id res chain seq x y z
N GLU A 1 20.97 18.51 9.25
CA GLU A 1 20.31 18.04 8.02
C GLU A 1 21.17 16.95 7.40
N TRP A 2 20.59 16.05 6.60
CA TRP A 2 21.28 14.92 5.98
C TRP A 2 21.16 14.97 4.46
N THR A 3 22.19 14.56 3.72
CA THR A 3 22.18 14.48 2.24
C THR A 3 21.02 13.64 1.73
N SER A 4 20.80 12.45 2.31
CA SER A 4 19.73 11.54 1.93
C SER A 4 19.01 11.00 3.17
N VAL A 5 17.68 10.94 3.12
CA VAL A 5 16.85 10.35 4.17
C VAL A 5 15.92 9.30 3.56
N HIS A 6 15.85 8.15 4.22
CA HIS A 6 14.94 7.07 3.88
C HIS A 6 13.98 6.88 5.06
N VAL A 7 12.70 7.18 4.83
CA VAL A 7 11.65 6.93 5.82
C VAL A 7 11.03 5.58 5.52
N LEU A 8 11.17 4.66 6.47
CA LEU A 8 10.66 3.30 6.37
C LEU A 8 9.21 3.23 6.89
N ASN A 9 8.45 2.24 6.42
CA ASN A 9 7.11 1.92 6.91
C ASN A 9 6.12 3.09 6.84
N VAL A 10 6.10 3.83 5.72
CA VAL A 10 5.16 4.93 5.47
C VAL A 10 3.79 4.35 5.06
N VAL A 11 3.19 3.60 5.96
CA VAL A 11 1.91 2.88 5.80
C VAL A 11 0.95 3.24 6.92
N ASP A 12 -0.36 3.12 6.65
CA ASP A 12 -1.36 3.20 7.71
C ASP A 12 -1.16 2.05 8.71
N GLY A 13 -1.12 2.40 10.00
CA GLY A 13 -0.86 1.50 11.13
C GLY A 13 0.56 1.61 11.69
N CYS A 14 1.51 2.12 10.90
CA CYS A 14 2.81 2.56 11.39
C CYS A 14 2.91 4.09 11.48
N LEU A 15 2.42 4.79 10.45
CA LEU A 15 2.39 6.25 10.36
C LEU A 15 1.08 6.68 9.69
N PRO A 16 0.06 7.13 10.44
CA PRO A 16 0.00 7.19 11.90
C PRO A 16 0.03 5.80 12.53
N ALA A 17 0.60 5.70 13.74
CA ALA A 17 0.51 4.48 14.52
C ALA A 17 -0.95 4.14 14.89
N ASP A 18 -1.31 2.86 14.89
CA ASP A 18 -2.68 2.41 15.23
C ASP A 18 -3.16 2.85 16.62
N VAL A 19 -2.24 3.18 17.52
CA VAL A 19 -2.56 3.68 18.86
C VAL A 19 -3.01 5.15 18.86
N ALA A 20 -2.65 5.92 17.83
CA ALA A 20 -3.02 7.33 17.70
C ALA A 20 -4.41 7.45 17.07
N GLN A 21 -5.43 7.62 17.91
CA GLN A 21 -6.84 7.67 17.48
C GLN A 21 -7.42 9.09 17.59
N GLY A 22 -6.85 9.94 18.45
CA GLY A 22 -7.30 11.30 18.66
C GLY A 22 -6.82 12.28 17.58
N ALA A 23 -7.61 13.32 17.29
CA ALA A 23 -7.23 14.34 16.30
C ALA A 23 -5.90 15.05 16.63
N GLN A 24 -5.63 15.29 17.92
CA GLN A 24 -4.37 15.91 18.36
C GLN A 24 -3.18 14.97 18.22
N GLU A 25 -3.35 13.68 18.51
CA GLU A 25 -2.31 12.64 18.34
C GLU A 25 -1.98 12.48 16.85
N LEU A 26 -3.01 12.44 15.99
CA LEU A 26 -2.83 12.38 14.54
C LEU A 26 -2.11 13.61 13.99
N GLU A 27 -2.33 14.79 14.55
CA GLU A 27 -1.57 16.00 14.18
C GLU A 27 -0.10 15.89 14.62
N GLU A 28 0.18 15.33 15.79
CA GLU A 28 1.55 15.07 16.23
C GLU A 28 2.25 14.05 15.32
N GLU A 29 1.61 12.93 14.99
CA GLU A 29 2.12 11.93 14.06
C GLU A 29 2.41 12.54 12.67
N ARG A 30 1.53 13.42 12.19
CA ARG A 30 1.76 14.19 10.95
C ARG A 30 3.00 15.10 11.08
N ARG A 31 3.19 15.77 12.21
CA ARG A 31 4.40 16.57 12.48
C ARG A 31 5.65 15.69 12.52
N LEU A 32 5.59 14.50 13.10
CA LEU A 32 6.72 13.57 13.12
C LEU A 32 7.14 13.18 11.69
N LEU A 33 6.17 12.82 10.84
CA LEU A 33 6.46 12.54 9.43
C LEU A 33 7.04 13.77 8.71
N TYR A 34 6.48 14.96 8.94
CA TYR A 34 7.00 16.20 8.38
C TYR A 34 8.46 16.46 8.77
N VAL A 35 8.80 16.31 10.05
CA VAL A 35 10.18 16.48 10.54
C VAL A 35 11.10 15.47 9.86
N ALA A 36 10.69 14.20 9.76
CA ALA A 36 11.49 13.16 9.10
C ALA A 36 11.79 13.52 7.63
N MET A 37 10.76 13.95 6.87
CA MET A 37 10.92 14.34 5.47
C MET A 37 11.82 15.56 5.30
N THR A 38 11.66 16.58 6.16
CA THR A 38 12.42 17.83 6.08
C THR A 38 13.85 17.74 6.62
N ARG A 39 14.25 16.59 7.20
CA ARG A 39 15.67 16.33 7.48
C ARG A 39 16.49 16.06 6.21
N ALA A 40 15.84 15.73 5.09
CA ALA A 40 16.49 15.48 3.81
C ALA A 40 16.91 16.78 3.12
N LYS A 41 18.15 16.83 2.63
CA LYS A 41 18.69 17.96 1.87
C LYS A 41 18.56 17.74 0.36
N ASP A 42 19.02 16.59 -0.13
CA ASP A 42 19.13 16.32 -1.57
C ASP A 42 18.20 15.18 -2.00
N HIS A 43 18.06 14.13 -1.19
CA HIS A 43 17.28 12.93 -1.55
C HIS A 43 16.33 12.49 -0.42
N LEU A 44 15.05 12.31 -0.75
CA LEU A 44 14.04 11.78 0.15
C LEU A 44 13.41 10.52 -0.48
N HIS A 45 13.46 9.41 0.25
CA HIS A 45 12.82 8.17 -0.13
C HIS A 45 11.78 7.77 0.92
N LEU A 46 10.55 7.53 0.48
CA LEU A 46 9.47 7.02 1.32
C LEU A 46 9.21 5.56 0.93
N LEU A 47 9.41 4.65 1.87
CA LEU A 47 9.26 3.22 1.63
C LEU A 47 7.91 2.75 2.17
N VAL A 48 7.14 2.09 1.29
CA VAL A 48 5.83 1.52 1.57
C VAL A 48 5.93 0.00 1.40
N PRO A 49 6.21 -0.77 2.46
CA PRO A 49 6.29 -2.21 2.36
C PRO A 49 4.94 -2.80 1.97
N GLN A 50 4.95 -3.74 1.03
CA GLN A 50 3.73 -4.43 0.63
C GLN A 50 3.29 -5.47 1.68
N ARG A 51 4.25 -6.14 2.34
CA ARG A 51 3.99 -7.29 3.24
C ARG A 51 4.68 -7.08 4.58
N PHE A 52 3.91 -7.16 5.67
CA PHE A 52 4.39 -7.12 7.05
C PHE A 52 4.31 -8.51 7.66
N TYR A 53 5.46 -9.13 7.90
CA TYR A 53 5.49 -10.47 8.49
C TYR A 53 5.19 -10.41 9.99
N VAL A 54 4.22 -11.20 10.44
CA VAL A 54 3.86 -11.34 11.87
C VAL A 54 5.05 -11.96 12.62
N THR A 55 5.30 -11.54 13.85
CA THR A 55 6.32 -12.18 14.68
C THR A 55 5.85 -13.56 15.19
N GLN A 56 6.77 -14.38 15.70
CA GLN A 56 6.46 -15.72 16.27
C GLN A 56 5.79 -16.71 15.30
N GLN A 57 6.27 -16.78 14.07
CA GLN A 57 5.90 -17.84 13.13
C GLN A 57 6.99 -18.90 13.05
N SER A 58 6.67 -20.05 12.47
CA SER A 58 7.69 -21.01 12.06
C SER A 58 8.70 -20.34 11.11
N ALA A 59 9.95 -20.84 11.06
CA ALA A 59 11.01 -20.25 10.26
C ALA A 59 10.72 -20.16 8.74
N ARG A 60 9.72 -20.90 8.26
CA ARG A 60 9.22 -20.86 6.87
C ARG A 60 7.75 -20.42 6.79
N GLY A 61 7.26 -19.74 7.82
CA GLY A 61 5.91 -19.19 7.85
C GLY A 61 5.80 -18.00 6.90
N ASP A 62 4.74 -17.97 6.10
CA ASP A 62 4.47 -16.88 5.16
C ASP A 62 3.25 -16.04 5.59
N ARG A 63 2.88 -16.02 6.87
CA ARG A 63 1.77 -15.17 7.32
C ARG A 63 2.24 -13.71 7.28
N HIS A 64 1.47 -12.87 6.64
CA HIS A 64 1.80 -11.46 6.53
C HIS A 64 0.52 -10.64 6.47
N LEU A 65 0.65 -9.39 6.87
CA LEU A 65 -0.39 -8.37 6.77
C LEU A 65 -0.06 -7.47 5.58
N TYR A 66 -1.10 -6.89 5.00
CA TYR A 66 -0.99 -5.85 4.01
C TYR A 66 -1.40 -4.52 4.64
N ALA A 67 -0.68 -3.46 4.32
CA ALA A 67 -1.05 -2.11 4.72
C ALA A 67 -0.97 -1.18 3.50
N GLY A 68 -1.91 -0.24 3.43
CA GLY A 68 -1.89 0.81 2.42
C GLY A 68 -0.84 1.87 2.74
N ARG A 69 -0.47 2.67 1.74
CA ARG A 69 0.33 3.89 1.94
C ARG A 69 -0.33 4.77 3.01
N SER A 70 0.49 5.39 3.86
CA SER A 70 0.04 6.33 4.89
C SER A 70 -0.97 7.33 4.35
N ARG A 71 -2.07 7.55 5.09
CA ARG A 71 -3.06 8.59 4.79
C ARG A 71 -2.50 10.02 4.75
N PHE A 72 -1.32 10.26 5.32
CA PHE A 72 -0.64 11.56 5.27
C PHE A 72 -0.02 11.84 3.90
N VAL A 73 0.18 10.82 3.07
CA VAL A 73 0.66 10.98 1.69
C VAL A 73 -0.52 10.73 0.76
N THR A 74 -1.14 11.82 0.32
CA THR A 74 -2.29 11.74 -0.59
C THR A 74 -1.85 11.27 -1.98
N GLU A 75 -2.81 10.93 -2.84
CA GLU A 75 -2.50 10.59 -4.23
C GLU A 75 -1.86 11.76 -4.98
N ALA A 76 -2.30 12.99 -4.70
CA ALA A 76 -1.73 14.20 -5.27
C ALA A 76 -0.27 14.43 -4.83
N ASP A 77 0.05 14.12 -3.57
CA ASP A 77 1.43 14.20 -3.07
C ASP A 77 2.29 13.11 -3.69
N ALA A 78 1.78 11.89 -3.77
CA ALA A 78 2.50 10.76 -4.37
C ALA A 78 2.84 10.97 -5.85
N ALA A 79 2.04 11.76 -6.58
CA ALA A 79 2.33 12.15 -7.96
C ALA A 79 3.59 13.03 -8.09
N ARG A 80 4.07 13.64 -7.00
CA ARG A 80 5.31 14.44 -6.96
C ARG A 80 6.57 13.60 -6.70
N PHE A 81 6.39 12.34 -6.33
CA PHE A 81 7.49 11.40 -6.13
C PHE A 81 7.68 10.54 -7.39
N GLU A 82 8.92 10.14 -7.63
CA GLU A 82 9.18 9.00 -8.51
C GLU A 82 8.62 7.72 -7.86
N GLN A 83 7.69 7.05 -8.54
CA GLN A 83 7.07 5.83 -8.03
C GLN A 83 7.84 4.61 -8.50
N VAL A 84 8.54 3.97 -7.56
CA VAL A 84 9.32 2.77 -7.81
C VAL A 84 8.66 1.58 -7.12
N THR A 85 8.35 0.53 -7.88
CA THR A 85 7.78 -0.72 -7.35
C THR A 85 8.83 -1.81 -7.39
N TRP A 86 9.01 -2.51 -6.26
CA TRP A 86 9.90 -3.66 -6.17
C TRP A 86 9.22 -4.82 -5.42
N PRO A 87 9.27 -6.07 -5.92
CA PRO A 87 9.78 -6.46 -7.25
C PRO A 87 8.94 -5.84 -8.37
N LEU A 88 9.54 -5.73 -9.56
CA LEU A 88 8.82 -5.23 -10.73
C LEU A 88 7.56 -6.08 -10.98
N PRO A 89 6.40 -5.46 -11.26
CA PRO A 89 5.20 -6.21 -11.55
C PRO A 89 5.41 -7.10 -12.77
N PRO A 90 4.83 -8.31 -12.80
CA PRO A 90 4.88 -9.14 -13.99
C PRO A 90 4.27 -8.38 -15.18
N PRO A 91 4.72 -8.65 -16.42
CA PRO A 91 4.20 -7.99 -17.61
C PRO A 91 2.68 -8.12 -17.65
N ARG A 92 1.99 -6.98 -17.79
CA ARG A 92 0.53 -6.94 -17.84
C ARG A 92 0.06 -7.83 -18.99
N ALA A 93 -0.74 -8.83 -18.69
CA ALA A 93 -1.38 -9.66 -19.71
C ALA A 93 -2.18 -8.75 -20.67
N PRO A 94 -2.21 -9.06 -21.98
CA PRO A 94 -3.01 -8.30 -22.92
C PRO A 94 -4.45 -8.23 -22.42
N HIS A 95 -5.07 -7.06 -22.53
CA HIS A 95 -6.47 -6.90 -22.18
C HIS A 95 -7.30 -7.85 -23.06
N VAL A 96 -7.94 -8.83 -22.43
CA VAL A 96 -8.92 -9.69 -23.11
C VAL A 96 -10.28 -9.03 -22.89
N PRO A 97 -10.96 -8.54 -23.93
CA PRO A 97 -12.31 -8.01 -23.80
C PRO A 97 -13.23 -9.13 -23.29
N ALA A 98 -14.27 -8.75 -22.55
CA ALA A 98 -15.25 -9.73 -22.08
C ALA A 98 -15.85 -10.47 -23.29
N PRO A 99 -16.02 -11.81 -23.23
CA PRO A 99 -16.60 -12.55 -24.33
C PRO A 99 -18.00 -12.03 -24.65
N ALA A 100 -18.29 -11.84 -25.94
CA ALA A 100 -19.56 -11.29 -26.42
C ALA A 100 -20.79 -12.13 -26.01
N ALA A 101 -20.59 -13.40 -25.67
CA ALA A 101 -21.61 -14.29 -25.17
C ALA A 101 -21.45 -14.50 -23.66
N ALA A 102 -22.08 -13.64 -22.87
CA ALA A 102 -22.35 -13.96 -21.47
C ALA A 102 -23.39 -15.10 -21.47
N ILE A 103 -22.94 -16.33 -21.20
CA ILE A 103 -23.87 -17.46 -21.04
C ILE A 103 -24.67 -17.20 -19.77
N ASP A 104 -25.97 -17.00 -19.90
CA ASP A 104 -26.88 -16.97 -18.76
C ASP A 104 -27.01 -18.39 -18.19
N LEU A 105 -26.11 -18.71 -17.25
CA LEU A 105 -26.07 -19.99 -16.56
C LEU A 105 -27.38 -20.28 -15.81
N LEU A 106 -28.03 -19.23 -15.28
CA LEU A 106 -29.28 -19.35 -14.53
C LEU A 106 -30.42 -19.79 -15.44
N ALA A 107 -30.55 -19.17 -16.62
CA ALA A 107 -31.52 -19.56 -17.62
C ALA A 107 -31.29 -21.00 -18.13
N ARG A 108 -30.02 -21.38 -18.35
CA ARG A 108 -29.65 -22.72 -18.81
C ARG A 108 -29.95 -23.81 -17.78
N MET A 109 -29.70 -23.52 -16.49
CA MET A 109 -30.04 -24.43 -15.40
C MET A 109 -31.54 -24.64 -15.26
N ARG A 110 -32.36 -23.59 -15.38
CA ARG A 110 -33.83 -23.71 -15.33
C ARG A 110 -34.40 -24.53 -16.49
N ALA A 111 -33.82 -24.40 -17.69
CA ALA A 111 -34.27 -25.16 -18.87
C ALA A 111 -33.96 -26.65 -18.77
N ALA A 112 -32.92 -27.05 -18.03
CA ALA A 112 -32.53 -28.45 -17.83
C ALA A 112 -33.39 -29.22 -16.80
N TRP A 113 -34.32 -28.53 -16.11
CA TRP A 113 -35.20 -29.10 -15.09
C TRP A 113 -36.67 -29.20 -15.55
N ARG A 114 -36.90 -29.24 -16.87
CA ARG A 114 -38.15 -29.69 -17.51
C ARG A 114 -37.94 -31.05 -18.15
#